data_AF-A0A9D8KBM1-F1
#
_entry.id   AF-A0A9D8KBM1-F1
#
_cell.length_a   1.000
_cell.length_b   1.000
_cell.length_c   1.000
_cell.angle_alpha   90.00
_cell.angle_beta   90.00
_cell.angle_gamma   90.00
#
_symmetry.space_group_name_H-M   'P 1'
#
loop_
_entity.id
_entity.type
_entity.pdbx_description
1 polymer ?
#
loop_
_entity_poly.entity_id
_entity_poly.type
_entity_poly.pdbx_seq_one_letter_code
_entity_poly.pdbx_strand_id
1 'polypeptide(L)'
;MISYQQDGIVITDDNNPSREPLILPLTSTAEEIENALAAYLPPPPPAPDWLGFVRWLYVQPAMMAAITTARASTGPQGEPATTALPVALEVARNEANYAAFALLWGQFLSASGLPGQALEQIVAKANEAQLPAQFVATLSPLQNEPL
;
A
#
# COMPACT_ATOMS: atom_id res chain seq x y z
N MET A 1 -8.28 -21.35 13.92
CA MET A 1 -7.89 -22.72 14.34
C MET A 1 -8.94 -23.75 13.90
N ILE A 2 -8.51 -24.96 13.51
CA ILE A 2 -9.40 -26.11 13.22
C ILE A 2 -9.18 -27.16 14.31
N SER A 3 -10.27 -27.63 14.93
CA SER A 3 -10.24 -28.67 15.95
C SER A 3 -11.25 -29.77 15.65
N TYR A 4 -10.87 -31.02 15.84
CA TYR A 4 -11.74 -32.19 15.63
C TYR A 4 -12.34 -32.61 16.97
N GLN A 5 -13.66 -32.61 17.07
CA GLN A 5 -14.41 -33.02 18.26
C GLN A 5 -15.30 -34.23 17.94
N GLN A 6 -15.81 -34.89 18.99
CA GLN A 6 -16.61 -36.11 18.87
C GLN A 6 -17.85 -35.95 17.98
N ASP A 7 -18.39 -34.73 17.93
CA ASP A 7 -19.64 -34.40 17.21
C ASP A 7 -19.42 -33.59 15.91
N GLY A 8 -18.17 -33.25 15.56
CA GLY A 8 -17.91 -32.40 14.39
C GLY A 8 -16.51 -31.82 14.27
N ILE A 9 -16.27 -31.15 13.15
CA ILE A 9 -15.12 -30.29 12.89
C ILE A 9 -15.50 -28.90 13.38
N VAL A 10 -14.80 -28.38 14.39
CA VAL A 10 -15.02 -27.04 14.94
C VAL A 10 -13.93 -26.10 14.46
N ILE A 11 -14.35 -25.04 13.77
CA ILE A 11 -13.47 -24.02 13.20
C ILE A 11 -13.72 -22.71 13.95
N THR A 12 -12.66 -22.13 14.49
CA THR A 12 -12.70 -20.83 15.16
C THR A 12 -11.84 -19.81 14.42
N ASP A 13 -12.29 -18.56 14.40
CA ASP A 13 -11.56 -17.43 13.86
C ASP A 13 -10.69 -16.80 14.96
N ASP A 14 -9.39 -17.10 14.96
CA ASP A 14 -8.46 -16.61 16.00
C ASP A 14 -8.26 -15.09 15.91
N ASN A 15 -8.53 -14.48 14.75
CA ASN A 15 -8.47 -13.03 14.56
C ASN A 15 -9.75 -12.34 15.03
N ASN A 16 -10.83 -13.09 15.29
CA ASN A 16 -12.08 -12.57 15.81
C ASN A 16 -12.70 -13.55 16.84
N PRO A 17 -12.22 -13.54 18.10
CA PRO A 17 -12.68 -14.47 19.13
C PRO A 17 -14.15 -14.30 19.53
N SER A 18 -14.81 -13.21 19.10
CA SER A 18 -16.24 -12.99 19.32
C SER A 18 -17.13 -13.62 18.25
N ARG A 19 -16.57 -14.13 17.15
CA ARG A 19 -17.31 -14.83 16.12
C ARG A 19 -17.70 -16.23 16.60
N GLU A 20 -18.96 -16.61 16.38
CA GLU A 20 -19.44 -17.96 16.72
C GLU A 20 -18.64 -19.02 15.95
N PRO A 21 -18.26 -20.15 16.58
CA PRO A 21 -17.53 -21.22 15.89
C PRO A 21 -18.36 -21.83 14.75
N LEU A 22 -17.72 -22.12 13.62
CA LEU A 22 -18.32 -22.94 12.57
C LEU A 22 -18.19 -24.42 12.96
N ILE A 23 -19.31 -25.13 13.00
CA ILE A 23 -19.37 -26.56 13.31
C ILE A 23 -19.82 -27.30 12.06
N LEU A 24 -18.97 -28.20 11.56
CA LEU A 24 -19.26 -29.05 10.40
C LEU A 24 -19.36 -30.52 10.82
N PRO A 25 -20.22 -31.32 10.19
CA PRO A 25 -20.24 -32.76 10.37
C PRO A 25 -18.87 -33.39 10.05
N LEU A 26 -18.49 -34.45 10.78
CA LEU A 26 -17.30 -35.26 10.43
C LEU A 26 -17.42 -35.95 9.06
N THR A 27 -18.65 -36.04 8.52
CA THR A 27 -18.94 -36.61 7.21
C THR A 27 -18.78 -35.62 6.06
N SER A 28 -18.49 -34.35 6.34
CA SER A 28 -18.32 -33.33 5.31
C SER A 28 -17.13 -33.66 4.41
N THR A 29 -17.35 -33.48 3.11
CA THR A 29 -16.31 -33.58 2.08
C THR A 29 -15.35 -32.39 2.14
N ALA A 30 -14.18 -32.52 1.52
CA ALA A 30 -13.21 -31.43 1.44
C ALA A 30 -13.80 -30.17 0.79
N GLU A 31 -14.60 -30.32 -0.26
CA GLU A 31 -15.25 -29.20 -0.96
C GLU A 31 -16.32 -28.52 -0.10
N GLU A 32 -17.11 -29.28 0.68
CA GLU A 32 -18.06 -28.71 1.63
C GLU A 32 -17.36 -27.94 2.76
N ILE A 33 -16.23 -28.47 3.25
CA ILE A 33 -15.42 -27.79 4.26
C ILE A 33 -14.83 -26.51 3.69
N GLU A 34 -14.26 -26.52 2.48
CA GLU A 34 -13.70 -25.34 1.82
C GLU A 34 -14.76 -24.26 1.58
N ASN A 35 -15.94 -24.64 1.06
CA ASN A 35 -17.04 -23.70 0.83
C ASN A 35 -17.57 -23.10 2.13
N ALA A 36 -17.76 -23.91 3.16
CA ALA A 36 -18.21 -23.43 4.47
C ALA A 36 -17.15 -22.53 5.13
N LEU A 37 -15.87 -22.87 5.00
CA LEU A 37 -14.76 -22.05 5.49
C LEU A 37 -14.69 -20.70 4.77
N ALA A 38 -14.84 -20.70 3.45
CA ALA A 38 -14.84 -19.47 2.63
C ALA A 38 -16.02 -18.55 2.96
N ALA A 39 -17.19 -19.12 3.29
CA ALA A 39 -18.35 -18.34 3.75
C ALA A 39 -18.19 -17.84 5.20
N TYR A 40 -17.45 -18.57 6.03
CA TYR A 40 -17.26 -18.27 7.45
C TYR A 40 -16.17 -17.24 7.71
N LEU A 41 -15.06 -17.29 6.98
CA LEU A 41 -13.97 -16.33 7.09
C LEU A 41 -14.37 -14.99 6.45
N PRO A 42 -13.88 -13.84 6.96
CA PRO A 42 -14.13 -12.59 6.29
C PRO A 42 -13.43 -12.62 4.92
N PRO A 43 -13.97 -11.91 3.90
CA PRO A 43 -13.27 -11.80 2.63
C PRO A 43 -11.87 -11.21 2.87
N PRO A 44 -10.84 -11.69 2.15
CA PRO A 44 -9.52 -11.13 2.27
C PRO A 44 -9.58 -9.61 1.98
N PRO A 45 -8.80 -8.79 2.70
CA PRO A 45 -8.70 -7.38 2.37
C PRO A 45 -8.25 -7.21 0.92
N PRO A 46 -8.68 -6.16 0.21
CA PRO A 46 -8.26 -5.96 -1.16
C PRO A 46 -6.74 -5.78 -1.25
N ALA A 47 -6.17 -6.22 -2.36
CA ALA A 47 -4.73 -6.12 -2.57
C ALA A 47 -4.32 -4.66 -2.89
N PRO A 48 -3.13 -4.21 -2.47
CA PRO A 48 -2.61 -2.89 -2.83
C PRO A 48 -2.53 -2.69 -4.35
N ASP A 49 -3.18 -1.64 -4.86
CA ASP A 49 -3.19 -1.28 -6.30
C ASP A 49 -2.02 -0.34 -6.64
N TRP A 50 -0.81 -0.88 -6.58
CA TRP A 50 0.40 -0.15 -6.97
C TRP A 50 0.37 0.35 -8.41
N LEU A 51 -0.16 -0.44 -9.34
CA LEU A 51 -0.15 -0.08 -10.76
C LEU A 51 -1.14 1.05 -11.04
N GLY A 52 -2.34 1.00 -10.48
CA GLY A 52 -3.33 2.06 -10.59
C GLY A 52 -2.84 3.37 -9.96
N PHE A 53 -2.21 3.30 -8.79
CA PHE A 53 -1.58 4.45 -8.15
C PHE A 53 -0.51 5.09 -9.04
N VAL A 54 0.46 4.31 -9.53
CA VAL A 54 1.56 4.83 -10.36
C VAL A 54 1.06 5.43 -11.67
N ARG A 55 0.09 4.77 -12.33
CA ARG A 55 -0.54 5.30 -13.56
C ARG A 55 -1.23 6.62 -13.30
N TRP A 56 -2.01 6.72 -12.22
CA TRP A 56 -2.66 7.96 -11.83
C TRP A 56 -1.63 9.07 -11.50
N LEU A 57 -0.58 8.73 -10.76
CA LEU A 57 0.46 9.68 -10.34
C LEU A 57 1.12 10.36 -11.54
N TYR A 58 1.49 9.60 -12.57
CA TYR A 58 2.15 10.16 -13.76
C TYR A 58 1.25 11.00 -14.67
N VAL A 59 -0.08 10.89 -14.56
CA VAL A 59 -1.03 11.71 -15.33
C VAL A 59 -1.62 12.86 -14.52
N GLN A 60 -1.30 12.95 -13.22
CA GLN A 60 -1.76 14.05 -12.38
C GLN A 60 -1.06 15.36 -12.82
N PRO A 61 -1.81 16.45 -13.13
CA PRO A 61 -1.23 17.67 -13.68
C PRO A 61 -0.12 18.29 -12.82
N ALA A 62 -0.30 18.33 -11.50
CA ALA A 62 0.71 18.86 -10.58
C ALA A 62 1.99 18.03 -10.60
N MET A 63 1.86 16.70 -10.66
CA MET A 63 3.01 15.80 -10.79
C MET A 63 3.73 15.97 -12.12
N MET A 64 3.03 16.13 -13.23
CA MET A 64 3.64 16.39 -14.54
C MET A 64 4.43 17.70 -14.55
N ALA A 65 3.87 18.76 -13.96
CA ALA A 65 4.56 20.04 -13.80
C ALA A 65 5.80 19.88 -12.91
N ALA A 66 5.66 19.20 -11.77
CA ALA A 66 6.74 18.90 -10.84
C ALA A 66 7.88 18.11 -11.49
N ILE A 67 7.57 17.09 -12.30
CA ILE A 67 8.55 16.34 -13.10
C ILE A 67 9.26 17.25 -14.12
N THR A 68 8.55 18.21 -14.70
CA THR A 68 9.15 19.14 -15.67
C THR A 68 10.14 20.09 -14.96
N THR A 69 9.75 20.63 -13.81
CA THR A 69 10.60 21.50 -12.97
C THR A 69 11.81 20.74 -12.43
N ALA A 70 11.60 19.55 -11.85
CA ALA A 70 12.67 18.73 -11.33
C ALA A 70 13.62 18.21 -12.42
N ARG A 71 13.17 18.14 -13.69
CA ARG A 71 14.05 17.86 -14.82
C ARG A 71 15.04 18.98 -15.12
N ALA A 72 14.66 20.22 -14.84
CA ALA A 72 15.53 21.38 -15.01
C ALA A 72 16.49 21.58 -13.83
N SER A 73 16.21 20.93 -12.69
CA SER A 73 17.11 20.88 -11.53
C SER A 73 18.11 19.75 -11.69
N THR A 74 19.40 20.07 -11.64
CA THR A 74 20.47 19.06 -11.68
C THR A 74 21.05 18.87 -10.29
N GLY A 75 21.23 17.62 -9.89
CA GLY A 75 21.95 17.27 -8.66
C GLY A 75 23.46 17.50 -8.79
N PRO A 76 24.24 17.26 -7.71
CA PRO A 76 25.71 17.44 -7.73
C PRO A 76 26.44 16.59 -8.79
N GLN A 77 25.81 15.51 -9.26
CA GLN A 77 26.33 14.61 -10.29
C GLN A 77 25.83 14.97 -11.71
N GLY A 78 25.10 16.07 -11.86
CA GLY A 78 24.55 16.54 -13.14
C GLY A 78 23.28 15.83 -13.61
N GLU A 79 22.79 14.84 -12.87
CA GLU A 79 21.54 14.15 -13.21
C GLU A 79 20.30 14.94 -12.78
N PRO A 80 19.21 14.90 -13.58
CA PRO A 80 17.94 15.50 -13.18
C PRO A 80 17.36 14.81 -11.95
N ALA A 81 16.78 15.55 -11.01
CA ALA A 81 16.19 14.97 -9.78
C ALA A 81 15.05 13.96 -10.04
N THR A 82 14.54 13.89 -11.27
CA THR A 82 13.47 12.96 -11.68
C THR A 82 13.93 11.56 -12.06
N THR A 83 15.21 11.35 -12.41
CA THR A 83 15.68 10.04 -12.91
C THR A 83 15.50 8.93 -11.89
N ALA A 84 15.55 9.26 -10.61
CA ALA A 84 15.45 8.28 -9.54
C ALA A 84 14.00 7.89 -9.18
N LEU A 85 12.98 8.62 -9.63
CA LEU A 85 11.60 8.41 -9.16
C LEU A 85 10.99 7.06 -9.58
N PRO A 86 11.11 6.58 -10.84
CA PRO A 86 10.61 5.26 -11.22
C PRO A 86 11.27 4.14 -10.40
N VAL A 87 12.60 4.22 -10.23
CA VAL A 87 13.38 3.26 -9.44
C VAL A 87 12.95 3.31 -7.97
N ALA A 88 12.73 4.50 -7.41
CA ALA A 88 12.26 4.65 -6.03
C ALA A 88 10.91 3.96 -5.81
N LEU A 89 9.97 4.11 -6.75
CA LEU A 89 8.65 3.48 -6.68
C LEU A 89 8.74 1.96 -6.82
N GLU A 90 9.64 1.45 -7.67
CA GLU A 90 9.88 0.01 -7.81
C GLU A 90 10.48 -0.60 -6.55
N VAL A 91 11.48 0.07 -5.94
CA VAL A 91 12.11 -0.35 -4.68
C VAL A 91 11.09 -0.32 -3.53
N ALA A 92 10.23 0.70 -3.45
CA ALA A 92 9.14 0.74 -2.47
C ALA A 92 8.16 -0.43 -2.65
N ARG A 93 7.80 -0.75 -3.89
CA ARG A 93 6.83 -1.80 -4.23
C ARG A 93 7.38 -3.21 -3.99
N ASN A 94 8.57 -3.49 -4.52
CA ASN A 94 9.10 -4.85 -4.62
C ASN A 94 9.92 -5.25 -3.39
N GLU A 95 10.64 -4.29 -2.79
CA GLU A 95 11.58 -4.56 -1.70
C GLU A 95 11.06 -4.04 -0.36
N ALA A 96 9.90 -3.36 -0.35
CA ALA A 96 9.35 -2.67 0.83
C ALA A 96 10.36 -1.71 1.48
N ASN A 97 11.32 -1.19 0.71
CA ASN A 97 12.38 -0.32 1.21
C ASN A 97 11.93 1.15 1.12
N TYR A 98 11.08 1.53 2.07
CA TYR A 98 10.49 2.87 2.14
C TYR A 98 11.50 3.94 2.57
N ALA A 99 12.60 3.56 3.22
CA ALA A 99 13.67 4.49 3.57
C ALA A 99 14.41 4.98 2.32
N ALA A 100 14.75 4.07 1.40
CA ALA A 100 15.34 4.44 0.12
C ALA A 100 14.38 5.28 -0.72
N PHE A 101 13.09 4.93 -0.74
CA PHE A 101 12.07 5.74 -1.38
C PHE A 101 11.98 7.15 -0.79
N ALA A 102 11.93 7.29 0.53
CA ALA A 102 11.80 8.58 1.21
C ALA A 102 12.94 9.55 0.88
N LEU A 103 14.18 9.05 0.76
CA LEU A 103 15.33 9.86 0.37
C LEU A 103 15.18 10.42 -1.05
N LEU A 104 14.81 9.56 -2.01
CA LEU A 104 14.63 9.95 -3.41
C LEU A 104 13.39 10.83 -3.60
N TRP A 105 12.32 10.56 -2.86
CA TRP A 105 11.12 11.37 -2.83
C TRP A 105 11.39 12.77 -2.28
N GLY A 106 12.13 12.89 -1.18
CA GLY A 106 12.54 14.17 -0.61
C GLY A 106 13.39 15.00 -1.59
N GLN A 107 14.34 14.36 -2.29
CA GLN A 107 15.13 15.01 -3.34
C GLN A 107 14.23 15.52 -4.47
N PHE A 108 13.31 14.69 -4.95
CA PHE A 108 12.33 15.10 -5.96
C PHE A 108 11.53 16.31 -5.50
N LEU A 109 10.94 16.27 -4.30
CA LEU A 109 10.12 17.37 -3.78
C LEU A 109 10.90 18.69 -3.64
N SER A 110 12.14 18.62 -3.17
CA SER A 110 13.01 19.79 -3.07
C SER A 110 13.30 20.45 -4.43
N ALA A 111 13.35 19.65 -5.49
CA ALA A 111 13.64 20.10 -6.85
C ALA A 111 12.38 20.46 -7.65
N SER A 112 11.22 19.92 -7.29
CA SER A 112 10.01 19.96 -8.12
C SER A 112 9.05 21.07 -7.75
N GLY A 113 9.13 21.59 -6.51
CA GLY A 113 8.19 22.59 -5.99
C GLY A 113 6.74 22.10 -5.95
N LEU A 114 6.54 20.79 -5.74
CA LEU A 114 5.20 20.20 -5.74
C LEU A 114 4.35 20.82 -4.62
N PRO A 115 3.17 21.39 -4.92
CA PRO A 115 2.37 22.09 -3.93
C PRO A 115 1.78 21.13 -2.88
N GLY A 116 1.61 21.60 -1.65
CA GLY A 116 1.07 20.80 -0.54
C GLY A 116 -0.30 20.16 -0.85
N GLN A 117 -1.18 20.88 -1.54
CA GLN A 117 -2.48 20.34 -1.97
C GLN A 117 -2.33 19.13 -2.91
N ALA A 118 -1.31 19.11 -3.77
CA ALA A 118 -1.05 17.95 -4.63
C ALA A 118 -0.50 16.77 -3.83
N LEU A 119 0.31 17.02 -2.80
CA LEU A 119 0.78 15.99 -1.87
C LEU A 119 -0.39 15.35 -1.11
N GLU A 120 -1.34 16.14 -0.61
CA GLU A 120 -2.56 15.64 0.03
C GLU A 120 -3.36 14.73 -0.90
N GLN A 121 -3.50 15.10 -2.18
CA GLN A 121 -4.17 14.26 -3.18
C GLN A 121 -3.42 12.96 -3.46
N ILE A 122 -2.08 13.00 -3.49
CA ILE A 122 -1.24 11.82 -3.70
C ILE A 122 -1.39 10.86 -2.50
N VAL A 123 -1.42 11.38 -1.27
CA VAL A 123 -1.64 10.60 -0.05
C VAL A 123 -3.06 10.01 -0.05
N ALA A 124 -4.08 10.80 -0.38
CA ALA A 124 -5.44 10.31 -0.50
C ALA A 124 -5.53 9.17 -1.53
N LYS A 125 -4.87 9.32 -2.69
CA LYS A 125 -4.83 8.27 -3.71
C LYS A 125 -4.09 7.01 -3.27
N ALA A 126 -2.99 7.16 -2.54
CA ALA A 126 -2.26 6.03 -1.99
C ALA A 126 -3.11 5.24 -0.98
N ASN A 127 -3.92 5.93 -0.17
CA ASN A 127 -4.88 5.29 0.74
C ASN A 127 -6.02 4.60 -0.02
N GLU A 128 -6.60 5.24 -1.04
CA GLU A 128 -7.62 4.63 -1.91
C GLU A 128 -7.10 3.35 -2.59
N ALA A 129 -5.84 3.37 -3.03
CA ALA A 129 -5.15 2.23 -3.63
C ALA A 129 -4.68 1.20 -2.60
N GLN A 130 -5.00 1.37 -1.30
CA GLN A 130 -4.64 0.48 -0.22
C GLN A 130 -3.13 0.20 -0.14
N LEU A 131 -2.31 1.20 -0.44
CA LEU A 131 -0.86 1.06 -0.34
C LEU A 131 -0.42 0.92 1.13
N PRO A 132 0.73 0.28 1.40
CA PRO A 132 1.21 0.07 2.75
C PRO A 132 1.29 1.37 3.55
N ALA A 133 0.78 1.37 4.79
CA ALA A 133 0.73 2.58 5.63
C ALA A 133 2.11 3.24 5.82
N GLN A 134 3.18 2.43 5.87
CA GLN A 134 4.56 2.93 5.92
C GLN A 134 4.94 3.70 4.65
N PHE A 135 4.58 3.21 3.47
CA PHE A 135 4.76 3.95 2.22
C PHE A 135 3.94 5.25 2.22
N VAL A 136 2.67 5.19 2.62
CA VAL A 136 1.80 6.38 2.68
C VAL A 136 2.40 7.45 3.60
N ALA A 137 2.96 7.06 4.74
CA ALA A 137 3.64 7.98 5.66
C ALA A 137 4.85 8.67 5.02
N THR A 138 5.57 8.00 4.10
CA THR A 138 6.72 8.61 3.40
C THR A 138 6.33 9.64 2.34
N LEU A 139 5.08 9.64 1.86
CA LEU A 139 4.62 10.57 0.82
C LEU A 139 4.49 12.02 1.32
N SER A 140 4.27 12.21 2.63
CA SER A 140 4.17 13.53 3.27
C SER A 140 5.36 13.76 4.20
N PRO A 141 6.49 14.31 3.73
CA PRO A 141 7.63 14.58 4.60
C PRO A 141 7.43 15.72 5.62
N LEU A 142 6.23 16.33 5.71
CA LEU A 142 5.92 17.41 6.66
C LEU A 142 4.58 17.18 7.38
N GLN A 143 4.60 16.39 8.45
CA GLN A 143 3.73 16.58 9.62
C GLN A 143 4.52 16.58 10.95
N ASN A 144 5.85 16.56 10.89
CA ASN A 144 6.72 16.69 12.06
C ASN A 144 7.54 18.00 11.99
N GLU A 145 6.84 19.13 12.04
CA GLU A 145 7.42 20.34 12.66
C GLU A 145 6.70 20.51 14.01
N PRO A 146 7.40 20.42 15.16
CA PRO A 146 6.83 20.87 16.41
C PRO A 146 6.71 22.40 16.42
N LEU A 147 5.60 22.84 17.02
CA LEU A 147 5.23 24.20 17.44
C LEU A 147 6.37 25.21 17.65
#